data_AF-A0A672RVW1-F1
#
_entry.id   AF-A0A672RVW1-F1
#
_cell.length_a   1.000
_cell.length_b   1.000
_cell.length_c   1.000
_cell.angle_alpha   90.00
_cell.angle_beta   90.00
_cell.angle_gamma   90.00
#
_symmetry.space_group_name_H-M   'P 1'
#
loop_
_entity.id
_entity.type
_entity.pdbx_description
1 polymer ?
#
loop_
_entity_poly.entity_id
_entity_poly.type
_entity_poly.pdbx_seq_one_letter_code
_entity_poly.pdbx_strand_id
1 'polypeptide(L)' 'MSNLKNIIHIFLLSSVCGRAPLNNKIVGGGRAKAGAWPWQVSIHVVGFGHHCGGTLITKDWVLSAAHCFQRYEV' A
#
# COMPACT_ATOMS: atom_id res chain seq x y z
N MET A 1 -25.03 34.69 0.11
CA MET A 1 -24.32 34.01 -0.99
C MET A 1 -22.81 34.20 -0.82
N SER A 2 -22.16 33.26 -0.13
CA SER A 2 -20.70 33.05 0.12
C SER A 2 -20.54 32.55 1.57
N ASN A 3 -20.58 31.25 1.86
CA ASN A 3 -19.38 30.42 1.91
C ASN A 3 -19.74 28.93 2.19
N LEU A 4 -20.83 28.42 1.61
CA LEU A 4 -21.11 26.98 1.62
C LEU A 4 -20.29 26.24 0.55
N LYS A 5 -19.00 26.53 0.45
CA LYS A 5 -18.03 25.75 -0.36
C LYS A 5 -16.99 25.03 0.49
N ASN A 6 -16.90 25.34 1.80
CA ASN A 6 -15.81 24.85 2.66
C ASN A 6 -16.21 23.75 3.67
N ILE A 7 -17.47 23.33 3.74
CA ILE A 7 -17.91 22.23 4.63
C ILE A 7 -18.13 20.92 3.87
N ILE A 8 -18.40 20.99 2.55
CA ILE A 8 -18.67 19.81 1.70
C ILE A 8 -17.38 19.12 1.23
N HIS A 9 -16.22 19.80 1.33
CA HIS A 9 -14.92 19.24 0.94
C HIS A 9 -14.28 18.31 1.99
N ILE A 10 -14.75 18.29 3.23
CA ILE A 10 -14.20 17.41 4.29
C ILE A 10 -14.63 15.94 4.12
N PHE A 11 -15.67 15.67 3.33
CA PHE A 11 -16.17 14.32 3.04
C PHE A 11 -15.88 13.85 1.60
N LEU A 12 -14.97 14.49 0.87
CA LEU A 12 -14.49 13.99 -0.41
C LEU A 12 -13.37 12.97 -0.18
N LEU A 13 -13.52 11.78 -0.78
CA LEU A 13 -12.59 10.66 -0.75
C LEU A 13 -11.19 11.03 -1.28
N SER A 14 -10.41 11.81 -0.54
CA SER A 14 -8.99 11.94 -0.84
C SER A 14 -8.31 10.63 -0.46
N SER A 15 -7.97 9.80 -1.43
CA SER A 15 -7.08 8.65 -1.26
C SER A 15 -5.67 9.16 -0.93
N VAL A 16 -5.41 9.43 0.35
CA VAL A 16 -4.10 9.90 0.83
C VAL A 16 -3.17 8.69 1.04
N CYS A 17 -1.98 8.73 0.45
CA CYS A 17 -0.96 7.69 0.61
C CYS A 17 -0.18 7.83 1.94
N GLY A 18 0.54 6.77 2.34
CA GLY A 18 1.56 6.84 3.41
C GLY A 18 1.06 6.99 4.85
N ARG A 19 -0.25 6.94 5.11
CA ARG A 19 -0.80 6.94 6.47
C ARG A 19 -0.79 5.54 7.08
N ALA A 20 0.15 5.30 8.00
CA ALA A 20 0.17 4.13 8.88
C ALA A 20 0.22 4.57 10.35
N PRO A 21 -0.13 3.68 11.31
CA PRO A 21 0.10 3.94 12.73
C PRO A 21 1.57 4.30 12.97
N LEU A 22 1.82 5.44 13.64
CA LEU A 22 3.18 5.84 13.99
C LEU A 22 3.78 4.82 14.96
N ASN A 23 4.92 4.25 14.57
CA ASN A 23 5.75 3.48 15.47
C ASN A 23 7.20 3.93 15.27
N ASN A 24 7.78 4.54 16.31
CA ASN A 24 9.13 5.09 16.28
C ASN A 24 10.21 4.04 16.56
N LYS A 25 9.84 2.81 16.95
CA LYS A 25 10.81 1.74 17.20
C LYS A 25 10.18 0.34 17.09
N ILE A 26 10.68 -0.47 16.17
CA ILE A 26 10.35 -1.89 16.07
C ILE A 26 11.50 -2.70 16.68
N VAL A 27 11.28 -3.37 17.81
CA VAL A 27 12.23 -4.33 18.41
C VAL A 27 11.59 -5.71 18.40
N GLY A 28 12.27 -6.71 17.84
CA GLY A 28 11.77 -8.09 17.75
C GLY A 28 10.58 -8.33 16.80
N GLY A 29 9.89 -7.26 16.40
CA GLY A 29 8.76 -7.33 15.47
C GLY A 29 7.52 -8.02 16.07
N GLY A 30 6.46 -8.06 15.28
CA GLY A 30 5.21 -8.72 15.67
C GLY A 30 4.23 -8.78 14.51
N ARG A 31 3.17 -9.58 14.67
CA ARG A 31 2.10 -9.65 13.66
C ARG A 31 1.39 -8.29 13.58
N ALA A 32 1.35 -7.71 12.38
CA ALA A 32 0.61 -6.48 12.14
C ALA A 32 -0.90 -6.69 12.29
N LYS A 33 -1.61 -5.67 12.77
CA LYS A 33 -3.09 -5.63 12.67
C LYS A 33 -3.48 -5.56 11.18
N ALA A 34 -4.60 -6.19 10.83
CA ALA A 34 -5.14 -6.07 9.48
C ALA A 34 -5.34 -4.59 9.12
N GLY A 35 -4.87 -4.19 7.94
CA GLY A 35 -4.96 -2.81 7.46
C GLY A 35 -3.95 -1.82 8.07
N ALA A 36 -3.05 -2.24 8.99
CA ALA A 36 -2.04 -1.32 9.55
C ALA A 36 -1.04 -0.79 8.50
N TRP A 37 -0.78 -1.59 7.48
CA TRP A 37 0.08 -1.27 6.34
C TRP A 37 -0.71 -1.47 5.04
N PRO A 38 -1.62 -0.53 4.69
CA PRO A 38 -2.62 -0.75 3.65
C PRO A 38 -2.03 -0.87 2.23
N TRP A 39 -0.78 -0.45 2.05
CA TRP A 39 -0.04 -0.59 0.80
C TRP A 39 0.69 -1.92 0.65
N GLN A 40 0.69 -2.80 1.66
CA GLN A 40 1.38 -4.09 1.58
C GLN A 40 0.71 -5.00 0.54
N VAL A 41 1.48 -5.43 -0.46
CA VAL A 41 1.02 -6.33 -1.52
C VAL A 41 1.72 -7.69 -1.41
N SER A 42 0.98 -8.74 -1.71
CA SER A 42 1.50 -10.10 -1.95
C SER A 42 1.48 -10.37 -3.45
N ILE A 43 2.65 -10.55 -4.06
CA ILE A 43 2.79 -10.90 -5.47
C ILE A 43 2.77 -12.41 -5.58
N HIS A 44 1.83 -12.94 -6.36
CA HIS A 44 1.64 -14.37 -6.53
C HIS A 44 2.06 -14.83 -7.91
N VAL A 45 2.65 -16.01 -7.99
CA VAL A 45 2.84 -16.75 -9.24
C VAL A 45 1.76 -17.82 -9.34
N VAL A 46 1.11 -17.89 -10.49
CA VAL A 46 0.04 -18.86 -10.75
C VAL A 46 0.56 -20.27 -10.50
N GLY A 47 -0.10 -21.02 -9.62
CA GLY A 47 0.28 -22.39 -9.24
C GLY A 47 1.34 -22.51 -8.14
N PHE A 48 2.02 -21.42 -7.74
CA PHE A 48 3.06 -21.44 -6.70
C PHE A 48 2.69 -20.63 -5.45
N GLY A 49 1.74 -19.70 -5.57
CA GLY A 49 1.32 -18.85 -4.46
C GLY A 49 2.25 -17.64 -4.28
N HIS A 50 2.45 -17.21 -3.04
CA HIS A 50 3.27 -16.04 -2.72
C HIS A 50 4.71 -16.21 -3.20
N HIS A 51 5.20 -15.20 -3.91
CA HIS A 51 6.56 -15.16 -4.46
C HIS A 51 7.36 -13.97 -3.93
N CYS A 52 6.75 -12.78 -3.92
CA CYS A 52 7.40 -11.54 -3.50
C CYS A 52 6.43 -10.59 -2.80
N GLY A 53 6.99 -9.59 -2.12
CA GLY A 53 6.25 -8.42 -1.64
C GLY A 53 6.14 -7.30 -2.68
N GLY A 54 5.25 -6.34 -2.41
CA GLY A 54 5.18 -5.08 -3.16
C GLY A 54 4.54 -3.97 -2.35
N THR A 55 4.59 -2.74 -2.88
CA THR A 55 3.98 -1.54 -2.32
C THR A 55 2.99 -0.94 -3.31
N LEU A 56 1.72 -0.83 -2.94
CA LEU A 56 0.74 -0.07 -3.72
C LEU A 56 1.09 1.42 -3.67
N ILE A 57 1.50 1.99 -4.81
CA ILE A 57 1.92 3.40 -4.90
C ILE A 57 0.82 4.29 -5.48
N THR A 58 -0.10 3.72 -6.26
CA THR A 58 -1.31 4.38 -6.77
C THR A 58 -2.43 3.35 -6.92
N LYS A 59 -3.61 3.77 -7.41
CA LYS A 59 -4.75 2.85 -7.61
C LYS A 59 -4.47 1.65 -8.54
N ASP A 60 -3.55 1.79 -9.49
CA ASP A 60 -3.29 0.74 -10.50
C ASP A 60 -1.81 0.26 -10.51
N TRP A 61 -0.95 0.83 -9.68
CA TRP A 61 0.49 0.58 -9.76
C TRP A 61 1.06 0.06 -8.44
N VAL A 62 1.79 -1.06 -8.53
CA VAL A 62 2.55 -1.68 -7.45
C VAL A 62 4.03 -1.59 -7.75
N LEU A 63 4.81 -1.07 -6.80
CA LEU A 63 6.26 -1.07 -6.81
C LEU A 63 6.79 -2.36 -6.16
N SER A 64 7.81 -2.97 -6.76
CA SER A 64 8.52 -4.14 -6.22
C SER A 64 9.98 -4.17 -6.70
N ALA A 65 10.73 -5.19 -6.33
CA ALA A 65 12.12 -5.37 -6.76
C ALA A 65 12.20 -6.07 -8.12
N ALA A 66 13.11 -5.63 -8.99
CA ALA A 66 13.28 -6.18 -10.34
C ALA A 66 13.58 -7.70 -10.33
N HIS A 67 14.36 -8.19 -9.35
CA HIS A 67 14.70 -9.61 -9.24
C HIS A 67 13.50 -10.52 -8.95
N CYS A 68 12.36 -9.97 -8.51
CA CYS A 68 11.12 -10.74 -8.42
C CYS A 68 10.62 -11.20 -9.80
N PHE A 69 11.09 -10.57 -10.89
CA PHE A 69 10.63 -10.80 -12.27
C PHE A 69 11.74 -11.22 -13.24
N GLN A 70 13.00 -11.31 -12.80
CA GLN A 70 14.16 -11.64 -13.66
C GLN A 70 14.12 -13.04 -14.30
N ARG A 71 13.13 -13.90 -13.98
CA ARG A 71 12.88 -15.13 -14.75
C ARG A 71 12.00 -14.91 -16.00
N TYR A 72 11.68 -13.66 -16.33
CA TYR A 72 10.91 -13.25 -17.50
C TYR A 72 11.68 -12.27 -18.40
N GLU A 73 13.02 -12.32 -18.40
CA GLU A 73 13.83 -11.73 -19.46
C GLU A 73 13.75 -12.65 -20.69
N VAL A 74 12.92 -12.24 -21.66
CA VAL A 74 13.07 -12.63 -23.06
C VAL A 74 14.20 -11.84 -23.70
#